data_AF-A0A949Z9L4-F1
#
_entry.id   AF-A0A949Z9L4-F1
#
_cell.length_a   1.000
_cell.length_b   1.000
_cell.length_c   1.000
_cell.angle_alpha   90.00
_cell.angle_beta   90.00
_cell.angle_gamma   90.00
#
_symmetry.space_group_name_H-M   'P 1'
#
loop_
_entity.id
_entity.type
_entity.pdbx_description
1 polymer ?
#
loop_
_entity_poly.entity_id
_entity_poly.type
_entity_poly.pdbx_seq_one_letter_code
_entity_poly.pdbx_strand_id
1 'polypeptide(L)'
;GMGRGGAQSVEQVDISGGATGGGSHVTHTYNSTKSVPYDECSGDEKHLRVFCGSYSSGEMMDIDASGLSGTEFSSGASGSLSFSGGSCTICAIAFDPLDTGFIIEDPNPAGSGCAAQCGQFQRIDESSHSINKSIATGDPDENPGYDYVKNWVFNPGYSTGVLQVLDFGTGNVFTTTSRVTGGDPDSAAVDVSTHVGETPDEFDLVQYLADLGTATMSGGKLTVTTGSTTLTSSDLSSLSPDSSQVDSVLHVIFYTGEFGTQTLGFGQLPTTMSGTTLSDWAFAFFPNTPDGAAFSSGVDPHQAATFNDPNNCPDCALAVNSGTNWLAVVDLNKLIHAPRSKSDSHTIDPTYDLIKNHVLAYYKL
;
A
#
# COMPACT_ATOMS: atom_id res chain seq x y z
N GLY A 1 0.78 -5.47 9.66
CA GLY A 1 0.72 -6.84 10.21
C GLY A 1 0.89 -6.88 11.73
N MET A 2 -0.20 -7.08 12.47
CA MET A 2 -0.26 -7.51 13.87
C MET A 2 -0.54 -9.04 13.87
N GLY A 3 0.50 -9.87 13.88
CA GLY A 3 0.34 -11.32 13.76
C GLY A 3 1.12 -12.10 14.81
N ARG A 4 0.50 -12.43 15.95
CA ARG A 4 0.88 -13.61 16.76
C ARG A 4 -0.35 -14.29 17.36
N GLY A 5 -0.48 -15.59 17.11
CA GLY A 5 -1.52 -16.42 17.70
C GLY A 5 -1.32 -16.62 19.20
N GLY A 6 -2.31 -16.22 19.99
CA GLY A 6 -2.38 -16.36 21.45
C GLY A 6 -3.26 -15.26 22.06
N ALA A 7 -3.84 -15.49 23.24
CA ALA A 7 -4.73 -14.54 23.93
C ALA A 7 -4.08 -13.21 24.38
N GLN A 8 -2.85 -12.95 23.93
CA GLN A 8 -2.10 -11.72 24.09
C GLN A 8 -1.29 -11.52 22.80
N SER A 9 -1.79 -10.72 21.88
CA SER A 9 -0.98 -10.17 20.79
C SER A 9 -0.48 -8.80 21.25
N VAL A 10 0.83 -8.72 21.51
CA VAL A 10 1.54 -7.46 21.69
C VAL A 10 2.30 -7.24 20.40
N GLU A 11 2.11 -6.09 19.75
CA GLU A 11 3.18 -5.33 19.09
C GLU A 11 2.59 -3.99 18.61
N GLN A 12 3.18 -2.88 19.03
CA GLN A 12 2.97 -1.55 18.43
C GLN A 12 4.34 -0.95 18.17
N VAL A 13 4.52 -0.42 16.96
CA VAL A 13 5.64 0.47 16.66
C VAL A 13 5.12 1.88 16.53
N ASP A 14 5.54 2.71 17.48
CA ASP A 14 5.39 4.15 17.40
C ASP A 14 6.64 4.69 16.69
N ILE A 15 6.45 5.32 15.52
CA ILE A 15 7.51 5.74 14.59
C ILE A 15 7.93 7.20 14.85
N SER A 16 7.66 7.70 16.06
CA SER A 16 8.03 9.06 16.46
C SER A 16 9.55 9.33 16.49
N GLY A 17 10.40 8.39 16.06
CA GLY A 17 11.86 8.56 15.96
C GLY A 17 12.40 8.69 14.55
N GLY A 18 11.55 8.48 13.54
CA GLY A 18 11.96 8.30 12.15
C GLY A 18 13.13 7.33 11.97
N ALA A 19 13.88 7.46 10.87
CA ALA A 19 15.12 6.71 10.68
C ALA A 19 16.26 7.15 11.65
N THR A 20 16.01 8.14 12.50
CA THR A 20 16.99 8.67 13.47
C THR A 20 16.92 8.04 14.86
N GLY A 21 15.92 7.19 15.13
CA GLY A 21 15.82 6.41 16.37
C GLY A 21 15.61 7.22 17.66
N GLY A 22 15.14 8.47 17.56
CA GLY A 22 15.02 9.40 18.69
C GLY A 22 13.62 9.55 19.31
N GLY A 23 12.67 8.71 18.93
CA GLY A 23 11.25 8.89 19.23
C GLY A 23 10.81 8.43 20.60
N SER A 24 9.76 9.07 21.12
CA SER A 24 9.02 8.57 22.27
C SER A 24 8.15 7.40 21.83
N HIS A 25 8.49 6.18 22.26
CA HIS A 25 7.70 5.00 21.95
C HIS A 25 6.52 4.86 22.91
N VAL A 26 5.29 4.93 22.41
CA VAL A 26 4.10 4.46 23.12
C VAL A 26 3.85 3.00 22.73
N THR A 27 3.86 2.11 23.71
CA THR A 27 3.46 0.71 23.52
C THR A 27 2.05 0.52 24.08
N HIS A 28 1.11 0.24 23.19
CA HIS A 28 -0.25 -0.19 23.51
C HIS A 28 -0.28 -1.70 23.48
N THR A 29 -0.76 -2.28 24.57
CA THR A 29 -1.07 -3.70 24.65
C THR A 29 -2.53 -3.87 24.31
N TYR A 30 -2.79 -4.55 23.20
CA TYR A 30 -4.13 -4.96 22.83
C TYR A 30 -4.38 -6.40 23.30
N ASN A 31 -5.59 -6.68 23.78
CA ASN A 31 -6.01 -8.05 24.07
C ASN A 31 -7.09 -8.41 23.06
N SER A 32 -6.68 -8.99 21.94
CA SER A 32 -7.61 -9.53 20.96
C SER A 32 -8.46 -10.62 21.60
N THR A 33 -9.78 -10.51 21.42
CA THR A 33 -10.69 -11.59 21.80
C THR A 33 -10.76 -12.66 20.72
N LYS A 34 -10.25 -12.33 19.52
CA LYS A 34 -10.16 -13.21 18.36
C LYS A 34 -8.75 -13.78 18.25
N SER A 35 -8.62 -14.91 17.57
CA SER A 35 -7.32 -15.51 17.25
C SER A 35 -7.03 -15.32 15.76
N VAL A 36 -7.18 -14.09 15.26
CA VAL A 36 -6.95 -13.74 13.85
C VAL A 36 -5.80 -12.74 13.75
N PRO A 37 -4.91 -12.88 12.76
CA PRO A 37 -3.95 -11.84 12.43
C PRO A 37 -4.67 -10.67 11.74
N TYR A 38 -4.20 -9.46 12.00
CA TYR A 38 -4.64 -8.25 11.29
C TYR A 38 -3.49 -7.77 10.44
N ASP A 39 -3.65 -7.83 9.14
CA ASP A 39 -2.54 -7.86 8.20
C ASP A 39 -2.31 -6.49 7.57
N GLU A 40 -3.41 -5.82 7.20
CA GLU A 40 -3.45 -4.50 6.60
C GLU A 40 -4.04 -3.47 7.55
N CYS A 41 -3.55 -2.23 7.48
CA CYS A 41 -4.06 -1.14 8.30
C CYS A 41 -4.06 0.19 7.54
N SER A 42 -5.01 1.06 7.88
CA SER A 42 -5.04 2.47 7.45
C SER A 42 -5.33 3.39 8.63
N GLY A 43 -4.77 4.60 8.61
CA GLY A 43 -4.78 5.51 9.76
C GLY A 43 -5.61 6.77 9.54
N ASP A 44 -6.33 7.18 10.59
CA ASP A 44 -6.89 8.51 10.76
C ASP A 44 -5.97 9.35 11.65
N GLU A 45 -5.11 10.15 11.02
CA GLU A 45 -4.18 11.02 11.74
C GLU A 45 -4.89 12.10 12.58
N LYS A 46 -6.07 12.54 12.16
CA LYS A 46 -6.81 13.62 12.83
C LYS A 46 -7.39 13.16 14.15
N HIS A 47 -7.88 11.92 14.21
CA HIS A 47 -8.45 11.35 15.43
C HIS A 47 -7.50 10.35 16.13
N LEU A 48 -6.29 10.17 15.61
CA LEU A 48 -5.28 9.23 16.12
C LEU A 48 -5.82 7.79 16.20
N ARG A 49 -6.48 7.35 15.13
CA ARG A 49 -7.02 5.99 15.04
C ARG A 49 -6.36 5.19 13.93
N VAL A 50 -6.31 3.88 14.10
CA VAL A 50 -5.84 2.94 13.08
C VAL A 50 -6.86 1.84 12.93
N PHE A 51 -7.28 1.58 11.69
CA PHE A 51 -8.20 0.52 11.34
C PHE A 51 -7.40 -0.59 10.67
N CYS A 52 -7.46 -1.79 11.20
CA CYS A 52 -6.77 -2.94 10.64
C CYS A 52 -7.74 -4.06 10.31
N GLY A 53 -7.54 -4.76 9.20
CA GLY A 53 -8.37 -5.88 8.76
C GLY A 53 -7.57 -7.16 8.63
N SER A 54 -8.27 -8.28 8.67
CA SER A 54 -7.66 -9.60 8.53
C SER A 54 -7.72 -10.09 7.09
N TYR A 55 -6.61 -10.64 6.57
CA TYR A 55 -6.65 -11.35 5.28
C TYR A 55 -7.38 -12.69 5.41
N SER A 56 -7.35 -13.29 6.60
CA SER A 56 -7.95 -14.60 6.83
C SER A 56 -9.44 -14.57 7.21
N SER A 57 -10.03 -13.40 7.43
CA SER A 57 -11.42 -13.26 7.87
C SER A 57 -12.00 -11.87 7.64
N GLY A 58 -13.32 -11.71 7.70
CA GLY A 58 -13.99 -10.39 7.65
C GLY A 58 -13.99 -9.65 8.99
N GLU A 59 -12.98 -9.85 9.82
CA GLU A 59 -12.82 -9.17 11.11
C GLU A 59 -11.93 -7.94 10.94
N MET A 60 -12.31 -6.86 11.62
CA MET A 60 -11.61 -5.59 11.66
C MET A 60 -11.33 -5.20 13.12
N MET A 61 -10.26 -4.46 13.32
CA MET A 61 -9.90 -3.83 14.57
C MET A 61 -9.80 -2.33 14.38
N ASP A 62 -10.37 -1.61 15.33
CA ASP A 62 -10.23 -0.18 15.50
C ASP A 62 -9.33 0.09 16.71
N ILE A 63 -8.22 0.78 16.49
CA ILE A 63 -7.20 1.06 17.51
C ILE A 63 -7.17 2.57 17.74
N ASP A 64 -7.44 2.99 18.97
CA ASP A 64 -7.25 4.36 19.41
C ASP A 64 -5.83 4.54 19.98
N ALA A 65 -4.99 5.30 19.27
CA ALA A 65 -3.61 5.57 19.66
C ALA A 65 -3.49 6.51 20.88
N SER A 66 -4.59 7.00 21.44
CA SER A 66 -4.59 7.69 22.75
C SER A 66 -4.53 6.71 23.94
N GLY A 67 -4.56 5.40 23.70
CA GLY A 67 -4.43 4.36 24.72
C GLY A 67 -5.74 3.87 25.32
N LEU A 68 -6.86 4.14 24.64
CA LEU A 68 -8.16 3.52 24.93
C LEU A 68 -8.27 2.17 24.20
N SER A 69 -9.05 1.26 24.78
CA SER A 69 -9.23 -0.10 24.26
C SER A 69 -9.71 -0.10 22.81
N GLY A 70 -9.03 -0.83 21.93
CA GLY A 70 -9.53 -1.08 20.59
C GLY A 70 -10.81 -1.91 20.60
N THR A 71 -11.65 -1.73 19.58
CA THR A 71 -12.86 -2.53 19.39
C THR A 71 -12.74 -3.41 18.15
N GLU A 72 -13.01 -4.70 18.33
CA GLU A 72 -13.15 -5.65 17.22
C GLU A 72 -14.59 -5.61 16.71
N PHE A 73 -14.74 -5.62 15.39
CA PHE A 73 -16.03 -5.69 14.74
C PHE A 73 -15.92 -6.47 13.42
N SER A 74 -17.05 -7.00 12.97
CA SER A 74 -17.11 -7.62 11.64
C SER A 74 -17.37 -6.53 10.60
N SER A 75 -16.56 -6.50 9.54
CA SER A 75 -16.84 -5.65 8.38
C SER A 75 -18.03 -6.13 7.55
N GLY A 76 -18.41 -7.40 7.71
CA GLY A 76 -19.35 -8.09 6.82
C GLY A 76 -18.70 -8.65 5.56
N ALA A 77 -17.41 -8.42 5.35
CA ALA A 77 -16.65 -9.07 4.28
C ALA A 77 -16.68 -10.59 4.47
N SER A 78 -16.85 -11.31 3.37
CA SER A 78 -17.15 -12.74 3.43
C SER A 78 -16.58 -13.55 2.29
N GLY A 79 -16.16 -12.87 1.22
CA GLY A 79 -15.54 -13.55 0.11
C GLY A 79 -14.04 -13.63 0.24
N SER A 80 -13.41 -14.21 -0.77
CA SER A 80 -11.96 -14.33 -0.82
C SER A 80 -11.50 -14.34 -2.27
N LEU A 81 -10.38 -13.67 -2.52
CA LEU A 81 -9.61 -13.75 -3.75
C LEU A 81 -8.24 -14.32 -3.45
N SER A 82 -7.68 -15.01 -4.44
CA SER A 82 -6.33 -15.58 -4.39
C SER A 82 -5.51 -14.97 -5.50
N PHE A 83 -4.27 -14.68 -5.16
CA PHE A 83 -3.24 -14.09 -5.99
C PHE A 83 -2.06 -15.07 -6.06
N SER A 84 -0.95 -14.66 -6.67
CA SER A 84 0.22 -15.51 -6.86
C SER A 84 0.90 -15.85 -5.53
N GLY A 85 0.93 -14.91 -4.57
CA GLY A 85 1.56 -15.03 -3.26
C GLY A 85 0.62 -15.27 -2.09
N GLY A 86 -0.69 -15.08 -2.27
CA GLY A 86 -1.60 -15.14 -1.12
C GLY A 86 -3.09 -15.18 -1.43
N SER A 87 -3.88 -14.91 -0.39
CA SER A 87 -5.32 -14.74 -0.49
C SER A 87 -5.81 -13.86 0.65
N CYS A 88 -6.80 -13.02 0.39
CA CYS A 88 -7.41 -12.16 1.39
C CYS A 88 -8.93 -12.20 1.35
N THR A 89 -9.53 -11.92 2.52
CA THR A 89 -10.96 -11.66 2.74
C THR A 89 -11.23 -10.16 2.79
N ILE A 90 -10.25 -9.39 3.27
CA ILE A 90 -10.17 -7.94 3.16
C ILE A 90 -8.85 -7.67 2.45
N CYS A 91 -8.91 -7.21 1.20
CA CYS A 91 -7.70 -7.06 0.36
C CYS A 91 -7.17 -5.64 0.28
N ALA A 92 -7.93 -4.69 0.81
CA ALA A 92 -7.56 -3.29 0.82
C ALA A 92 -8.21 -2.61 2.02
N ILE A 93 -7.53 -1.64 2.63
CA ILE A 93 -8.09 -0.70 3.59
C ILE A 93 -7.52 0.69 3.32
N ALA A 94 -8.41 1.66 3.08
CA ALA A 94 -8.04 3.06 2.96
C ALA A 94 -8.90 3.93 3.89
N PHE A 95 -8.27 4.78 4.69
CA PHE A 95 -8.99 5.78 5.47
C PHE A 95 -9.61 6.83 4.52
N ASP A 96 -10.87 7.16 4.78
CA ASP A 96 -11.65 8.14 4.04
C ASP A 96 -11.85 9.40 4.89
N PRO A 97 -10.96 10.40 4.75
CA PRO A 97 -11.05 11.63 5.52
C PRO A 97 -12.24 12.51 5.13
N LEU A 98 -12.86 12.29 3.95
CA LEU A 98 -14.00 13.09 3.50
C LEU A 98 -15.28 12.66 4.20
N ASP A 99 -15.49 11.35 4.31
CA ASP A 99 -16.74 10.76 4.81
C ASP A 99 -16.59 10.16 6.22
N THR A 100 -15.44 10.37 6.89
CA THR A 100 -15.15 9.91 8.27
C THR A 100 -15.41 8.40 8.41
N GLY A 101 -14.68 7.64 7.61
CA GLY A 101 -14.83 6.20 7.53
C GLY A 101 -13.60 5.55 6.92
N PHE A 102 -13.76 4.30 6.51
CA PHE A 102 -12.73 3.58 5.79
C PHE A 102 -13.36 2.79 4.66
N ILE A 103 -12.63 2.67 3.56
CA ILE A 103 -12.97 1.88 2.41
C ILE A 103 -12.26 0.54 2.58
N ILE A 104 -13.00 -0.54 2.41
CA ILE A 104 -12.44 -1.89 2.30
C ILE A 104 -12.76 -2.51 0.97
N GLU A 105 -11.90 -3.42 0.54
CA GLU A 105 -12.19 -4.34 -0.55
C GLU A 105 -12.64 -5.70 0.00
N ASP A 106 -13.86 -6.10 -0.36
CA ASP A 106 -14.44 -7.41 -0.08
C ASP A 106 -14.53 -8.16 -1.43
N PRO A 107 -13.50 -8.95 -1.78
CA PRO A 107 -13.53 -9.73 -3.01
C PRO A 107 -14.52 -10.88 -2.90
N ASN A 108 -15.15 -11.24 -4.00
CA ASN A 108 -16.03 -12.38 -4.19
C ASN A 108 -17.08 -12.60 -3.07
N PRO A 109 -17.85 -11.57 -2.70
CA PRO A 109 -18.74 -11.63 -1.55
C PRO A 109 -19.78 -12.75 -1.67
N ALA A 110 -20.08 -13.43 -0.57
CA ALA A 110 -21.04 -14.52 -0.56
C ALA A 110 -22.43 -14.03 -1.02
N GLY A 111 -23.05 -14.77 -1.96
CA GLY A 111 -24.39 -14.43 -2.47
C GLY A 111 -24.42 -13.29 -3.50
N SER A 112 -23.25 -12.81 -3.95
CA SER A 112 -23.11 -11.79 -5.00
C SER A 112 -23.68 -12.20 -6.37
N GLY A 113 -23.79 -13.51 -6.63
CA GLY A 113 -24.34 -14.06 -7.87
C GLY A 113 -23.45 -13.82 -9.10
N CYS A 114 -22.26 -13.25 -8.93
CA CYS A 114 -21.25 -13.10 -9.96
C CYS A 114 -20.25 -14.28 -9.96
N ALA A 115 -19.55 -14.47 -11.07
CA ALA A 115 -18.56 -15.53 -11.22
C ALA A 115 -17.33 -15.28 -10.31
N ALA A 116 -16.43 -16.26 -10.21
CA ALA A 116 -15.31 -16.34 -9.24
C ALA A 116 -14.30 -15.15 -9.21
N GLN A 117 -14.51 -14.09 -9.98
CA GLN A 117 -13.68 -12.88 -10.07
C GLN A 117 -14.61 -11.67 -10.09
N CYS A 118 -15.23 -11.38 -8.97
CA CYS A 118 -15.95 -10.13 -8.74
C CYS A 118 -15.65 -9.68 -7.33
N GLY A 119 -15.94 -8.43 -7.00
CA GLY A 119 -15.69 -7.88 -5.68
C GLY A 119 -16.57 -6.69 -5.43
N GLN A 120 -16.39 -6.09 -4.27
CA GLN A 120 -17.03 -4.82 -3.96
C GLN A 120 -16.13 -4.00 -3.05
N PHE A 121 -16.17 -2.69 -3.29
CA PHE A 121 -15.60 -1.73 -2.38
C PHE A 121 -16.70 -1.23 -1.46
N GLN A 122 -16.47 -1.34 -0.16
CA GLN A 122 -17.43 -0.92 0.86
C GLN A 122 -16.85 0.24 1.65
N ARG A 123 -17.63 1.30 1.81
CA ARG A 123 -17.32 2.32 2.81
C ARG A 123 -18.03 1.99 4.09
N ILE A 124 -17.28 1.94 5.17
CA ILE A 124 -17.76 1.69 6.53
C ILE A 124 -17.60 2.98 7.33
N ASP A 125 -18.67 3.39 7.99
CA ASP A 125 -18.68 4.54 8.89
C ASP A 125 -17.85 4.23 10.15
N GLU A 126 -16.95 5.14 10.49
CA GLU A 126 -16.04 5.01 11.63
C GLU A 126 -16.77 4.89 12.98
N SER A 127 -17.93 5.52 13.14
CA SER A 127 -18.62 5.61 14.43
C SER A 127 -19.61 4.47 14.66
N SER A 128 -20.30 4.04 13.60
CA SER A 128 -21.33 3.01 13.68
C SER A 128 -20.85 1.63 13.24
N HIS A 129 -19.67 1.55 12.60
CA HIS A 129 -19.14 0.35 11.96
C HIS A 129 -20.13 -0.28 10.96
N SER A 130 -20.97 0.54 10.33
CA SER A 130 -21.94 0.10 9.34
C SER A 130 -21.52 0.47 7.93
N ILE A 131 -21.73 -0.43 6.98
CA ILE A 131 -21.55 -0.14 5.55
C ILE A 131 -22.56 0.93 5.14
N ASN A 132 -22.07 2.08 4.68
CA ASN A 132 -22.91 3.18 4.21
C ASN A 132 -22.98 3.25 2.67
N LYS A 133 -22.02 2.63 1.98
CA LYS A 133 -21.96 2.57 0.53
C LYS A 133 -21.22 1.31 0.07
N SER A 134 -21.68 0.73 -1.03
CA SER A 134 -21.01 -0.38 -1.70
C SER A 134 -21.01 -0.14 -3.20
N ILE A 135 -19.87 -0.37 -3.85
CA ILE A 135 -19.72 -0.32 -5.30
C ILE A 135 -19.17 -1.66 -5.75
N ALA A 136 -19.95 -2.39 -6.54
CA ALA A 136 -19.53 -3.67 -7.08
C ALA A 136 -18.51 -3.48 -8.21
N THR A 137 -17.45 -4.28 -8.20
CA THR A 137 -16.49 -4.41 -9.30
C THR A 137 -16.54 -5.83 -9.88
N GLY A 138 -16.26 -5.94 -11.17
CA GLY A 138 -16.08 -7.22 -11.85
C GLY A 138 -14.62 -7.68 -11.91
N ASP A 139 -13.69 -6.94 -11.29
CA ASP A 139 -12.27 -7.27 -11.31
C ASP A 139 -11.57 -6.58 -10.12
N PRO A 140 -11.78 -7.08 -8.89
CA PRO A 140 -11.05 -6.65 -7.70
C PRO A 140 -9.52 -6.80 -7.86
N ASP A 141 -8.78 -6.10 -7.02
CA ASP A 141 -7.31 -6.05 -7.01
C ASP A 141 -6.77 -6.46 -5.62
N GLU A 142 -5.45 -6.53 -5.46
CA GLU A 142 -4.83 -6.87 -4.17
C GLU A 142 -4.19 -5.72 -3.42
N ASN A 143 -4.24 -4.49 -3.93
CA ASN A 143 -3.87 -3.28 -3.18
C ASN A 143 -4.25 -2.01 -4.00
N PRO A 144 -5.54 -1.69 -4.15
CA PRO A 144 -5.98 -0.54 -4.92
C PRO A 144 -5.62 0.79 -4.25
N GLY A 145 -5.36 1.82 -5.07
CA GLY A 145 -5.02 3.15 -4.59
C GLY A 145 -6.25 4.02 -4.32
N TYR A 146 -6.23 4.85 -3.27
CA TYR A 146 -7.35 5.75 -2.95
C TYR A 146 -6.99 7.23 -3.12
N ASP A 147 -7.69 7.90 -4.04
CA ASP A 147 -7.68 9.35 -4.21
C ASP A 147 -8.78 9.98 -3.33
N TYR A 148 -8.42 10.30 -2.09
CA TYR A 148 -9.36 10.92 -1.16
C TYR A 148 -9.78 12.33 -1.57
N VAL A 149 -9.06 13.02 -2.45
CA VAL A 149 -9.44 14.38 -2.91
C VAL A 149 -10.60 14.28 -3.91
N LYS A 150 -10.58 13.26 -4.78
CA LYS A 150 -11.63 13.00 -5.77
C LYS A 150 -12.70 12.03 -5.29
N ASN A 151 -12.47 11.37 -4.16
CA ASN A 151 -13.29 10.29 -3.63
C ASN A 151 -13.34 9.08 -4.56
N TRP A 152 -12.19 8.70 -5.13
CA TRP A 152 -12.04 7.67 -6.14
C TRP A 152 -11.12 6.55 -5.65
N VAL A 153 -11.51 5.30 -5.88
CA VAL A 153 -10.57 4.17 -5.80
C VAL A 153 -10.06 3.87 -7.20
N PHE A 154 -8.74 3.90 -7.37
CA PHE A 154 -8.03 3.46 -8.55
C PHE A 154 -7.69 1.97 -8.40
N ASN A 155 -8.32 1.15 -9.23
CA ASN A 155 -8.25 -0.31 -9.15
C ASN A 155 -7.81 -0.85 -10.51
N PRO A 156 -6.53 -1.18 -10.70
CA PRO A 156 -6.08 -1.92 -11.87
C PRO A 156 -6.60 -3.36 -11.71
N GLY A 157 -7.51 -3.78 -12.58
CA GLY A 157 -8.16 -5.06 -12.38
C GLY A 157 -7.17 -6.23 -12.56
N TYR A 158 -6.98 -7.02 -11.51
CA TYR A 158 -5.98 -8.09 -11.44
C TYR A 158 -6.13 -9.11 -12.60
N SER A 159 -7.36 -9.55 -12.88
CA SER A 159 -7.59 -10.61 -13.87
C SER A 159 -7.69 -10.09 -15.31
N THR A 160 -8.10 -8.83 -15.48
CA THR A 160 -8.34 -8.26 -16.80
C THR A 160 -7.33 -7.22 -17.24
N GLY A 161 -6.42 -6.76 -16.37
CA GLY A 161 -5.42 -5.74 -16.71
C GLY A 161 -6.03 -4.39 -17.15
N VAL A 162 -7.34 -4.20 -17.02
CA VAL A 162 -8.00 -2.94 -17.35
C VAL A 162 -7.94 -2.02 -16.14
N LEU A 163 -7.80 -0.72 -16.39
CA LEU A 163 -7.83 0.25 -15.30
C LEU A 163 -9.27 0.57 -14.96
N GLN A 164 -9.59 0.57 -13.67
CA GLN A 164 -10.89 0.96 -13.15
C GLN A 164 -10.76 2.15 -12.20
N VAL A 165 -11.79 2.99 -12.22
CA VAL A 165 -12.04 3.99 -11.19
C VAL A 165 -13.42 3.72 -10.61
N LEU A 166 -13.47 3.47 -9.30
CA LEU A 166 -14.71 3.42 -8.54
C LEU A 166 -14.94 4.78 -7.90
N ASP A 167 -15.96 5.48 -8.35
CA ASP A 167 -16.29 6.82 -7.90
C ASP A 167 -17.28 6.74 -6.74
N PHE A 168 -16.79 6.98 -5.51
CA PHE A 168 -17.63 7.00 -4.32
C PHE A 168 -18.47 8.27 -4.17
N GLY A 169 -18.28 9.29 -5.01
CA GLY A 169 -19.24 10.39 -5.15
C GLY A 169 -20.51 9.91 -5.86
N THR A 170 -20.37 9.19 -6.98
CA THR A 170 -21.51 8.80 -7.82
C THR A 170 -22.02 7.37 -7.64
N GLY A 171 -21.21 6.49 -7.06
CA GLY A 171 -21.52 5.05 -6.91
C GLY A 171 -21.34 4.24 -8.19
N ASN A 172 -20.57 4.75 -9.16
CA ASN A 172 -20.33 4.11 -10.45
C ASN A 172 -18.91 3.55 -10.55
N VAL A 173 -18.76 2.54 -11.41
CA VAL A 173 -17.45 2.05 -11.87
C VAL A 173 -17.23 2.52 -13.30
N PHE A 174 -16.02 2.99 -13.59
CA PHE A 174 -15.59 3.37 -14.92
C PHE A 174 -14.36 2.57 -15.30
N THR A 175 -14.39 1.95 -16.47
CA THR A 175 -13.34 1.01 -16.90
C THR A 175 -12.74 1.41 -18.23
N THR A 176 -11.43 1.21 -18.42
CA THR A 176 -10.80 1.37 -19.73
C THR A 176 -11.26 0.28 -20.70
N THR A 177 -11.19 0.56 -22.01
CA THR A 177 -11.47 -0.45 -23.04
C THR A 177 -10.25 -1.28 -23.41
N SER A 178 -9.09 -0.91 -22.91
CA SER A 178 -7.80 -1.51 -23.23
C SER A 178 -7.09 -1.87 -21.94
N ARG A 179 -6.38 -3.00 -21.99
CA ARG A 179 -5.53 -3.46 -20.90
C ARG A 179 -4.23 -2.66 -20.88
N VAL A 180 -3.58 -2.55 -19.73
CA VAL A 180 -2.15 -2.25 -19.68
C VAL A 180 -1.40 -3.36 -20.43
N THR A 181 -0.22 -3.01 -20.96
CA THR A 181 0.67 -4.04 -21.56
C THR A 181 1.36 -4.76 -20.38
N GLY A 182 2.09 -5.88 -20.55
CA GLY A 182 2.74 -6.53 -19.40
C GLY A 182 2.05 -7.82 -19.02
N GLY A 183 1.09 -7.82 -18.13
CA GLY A 183 0.15 -8.95 -18.01
C GLY A 183 -0.79 -8.83 -16.84
N ASP A 184 -0.25 -8.45 -15.70
CA ASP A 184 -0.83 -8.74 -14.40
C ASP A 184 -0.50 -7.55 -13.47
N PRO A 185 -1.37 -6.52 -13.43
CA PRO A 185 -1.23 -5.46 -12.45
C PRO A 185 -1.30 -6.04 -11.04
N ASP A 186 -0.38 -5.61 -10.20
CA ASP A 186 -0.08 -6.28 -8.93
C ASP A 186 -0.48 -5.46 -7.70
N SER A 187 -0.46 -4.15 -7.85
CA SER A 187 -0.97 -3.22 -6.85
C SER A 187 -1.27 -1.88 -7.50
N ALA A 188 -1.78 -0.94 -6.70
CA ALA A 188 -1.92 0.44 -7.10
C ALA A 188 -1.73 1.42 -5.95
N ALA A 189 -1.23 2.59 -6.30
CA ALA A 189 -1.15 3.74 -5.42
C ALA A 189 -1.58 5.00 -6.18
N VAL A 190 -1.95 6.05 -5.45
CA VAL A 190 -2.31 7.34 -6.05
C VAL A 190 -1.57 8.47 -5.37
N ASP A 191 -0.88 9.30 -6.17
CA ASP A 191 -0.48 10.62 -5.73
C ASP A 191 -1.71 11.53 -5.76
N VAL A 192 -2.30 11.75 -4.59
CA VAL A 192 -3.55 12.52 -4.45
C VAL A 192 -3.38 14.00 -4.75
N SER A 193 -2.14 14.50 -4.78
CA SER A 193 -1.85 15.91 -5.05
C SER A 193 -1.80 16.22 -6.56
N THR A 194 -1.38 15.23 -7.37
CA THR A 194 -1.32 15.34 -8.84
C THR A 194 -2.37 14.48 -9.55
N HIS A 195 -3.04 13.61 -8.80
CA HIS A 195 -3.98 12.60 -9.28
C HIS A 195 -3.34 11.65 -10.30
N VAL A 196 -2.10 11.24 -10.06
CA VAL A 196 -1.44 10.21 -10.85
C VAL A 196 -1.64 8.88 -10.13
N GLY A 197 -2.37 7.96 -10.77
CA GLY A 197 -2.43 6.57 -10.36
C GLY A 197 -1.19 5.84 -10.87
N GLU A 198 -0.62 4.99 -10.04
CA GLU A 198 0.48 4.10 -10.39
C GLU A 198 0.05 2.66 -10.17
N THR A 199 0.55 1.75 -11.02
CA THR A 199 0.38 0.32 -10.85
C THR A 199 1.60 -0.43 -11.40
N PRO A 200 2.31 -1.19 -10.55
CA PRO A 200 3.33 -2.14 -10.99
C PRO A 200 2.71 -3.32 -11.74
N ASP A 201 3.48 -3.84 -12.68
CA ASP A 201 3.20 -5.07 -13.40
C ASP A 201 4.06 -6.18 -12.82
N GLU A 202 3.39 -7.23 -12.34
CA GLU A 202 4.00 -8.35 -11.65
C GLU A 202 5.08 -8.99 -12.53
N PHE A 203 6.28 -9.22 -11.97
CA PHE A 203 7.42 -9.89 -12.62
C PHE A 203 8.11 -9.20 -13.80
N ASP A 204 7.58 -8.10 -14.35
CA ASP A 204 8.06 -7.52 -15.60
C ASP A 204 8.85 -6.21 -15.43
N LEU A 205 9.03 -5.75 -14.18
CA LEU A 205 9.69 -4.47 -13.83
C LEU A 205 9.06 -3.25 -14.52
N VAL A 206 7.85 -3.38 -15.06
CA VAL A 206 7.16 -2.29 -15.74
C VAL A 206 6.24 -1.59 -14.76
N GLN A 207 6.30 -0.27 -14.75
CA GLN A 207 5.38 0.57 -14.00
C GLN A 207 4.47 1.30 -14.95
N TYR A 208 3.18 1.27 -14.69
CA TYR A 208 2.18 2.03 -15.42
C TYR A 208 1.74 3.24 -14.61
N LEU A 209 1.74 4.39 -15.26
CA LEU A 209 1.17 5.62 -14.70
C LEU A 209 -0.08 6.00 -15.47
N ALA A 210 -1.13 6.38 -14.75
CA ALA A 210 -2.40 6.84 -15.27
C ALA A 210 -2.68 8.27 -14.78
N ASP A 211 -2.90 9.20 -15.70
CA ASP A 211 -3.28 10.58 -15.37
C ASP A 211 -4.77 10.67 -15.03
N LEU A 212 -5.10 10.36 -13.78
CA LEU A 212 -6.47 10.50 -13.26
C LEU A 212 -6.87 11.97 -13.15
N GLY A 213 -5.89 12.89 -13.08
CA GLY A 213 -6.04 14.34 -13.10
C GLY A 213 -6.90 14.84 -14.26
N THR A 214 -6.63 14.36 -15.47
CA THR A 214 -7.33 14.74 -16.70
C THR A 214 -8.31 13.68 -17.22
N ALA A 215 -8.48 12.57 -16.49
CA ALA A 215 -9.37 11.49 -16.88
C ALA A 215 -10.83 11.96 -17.06
N THR A 216 -11.52 11.33 -18.03
CA THR A 216 -12.94 11.56 -18.28
C THR A 216 -13.73 10.28 -18.08
N MET A 217 -14.87 10.40 -17.40
CA MET A 217 -15.73 9.30 -16.98
C MET A 217 -17.14 9.51 -17.55
N SER A 218 -17.56 8.63 -18.47
CA SER A 218 -18.88 8.75 -19.12
C SER A 218 -19.39 7.40 -19.59
N GLY A 219 -20.64 7.09 -19.22
CA GLY A 219 -21.31 5.85 -19.66
C GLY A 219 -20.58 4.57 -19.22
N GLY A 220 -20.01 4.56 -18.01
CA GLY A 220 -19.21 3.43 -17.48
C GLY A 220 -17.82 3.29 -18.12
N LYS A 221 -17.43 4.19 -19.01
CA LYS A 221 -16.10 4.20 -19.63
C LYS A 221 -15.17 5.18 -18.93
N LEU A 222 -13.97 4.72 -18.61
CA LEU A 222 -12.82 5.54 -18.24
C LEU A 222 -11.98 5.84 -19.49
N THR A 223 -11.75 7.11 -19.76
CA THR A 223 -10.75 7.55 -20.75
C THR A 223 -9.66 8.30 -20.01
N VAL A 224 -8.47 7.73 -20.00
CA VAL A 224 -7.30 8.20 -19.25
C VAL A 224 -6.06 8.09 -20.13
N THR A 225 -5.14 9.04 -20.00
CA THR A 225 -3.82 8.95 -20.61
C THR A 225 -2.92 8.11 -19.72
N THR A 226 -2.27 7.11 -20.30
CA THR A 226 -1.33 6.25 -19.59
C THR A 226 0.07 6.36 -20.18
N GLY A 227 1.06 5.95 -19.41
CA GLY A 227 2.44 5.76 -19.84
C GLY A 227 3.07 4.64 -19.03
N SER A 228 4.24 4.17 -19.48
CA SER A 228 4.96 3.13 -18.76
C SER A 228 6.45 3.37 -18.73
N THR A 229 7.09 2.86 -17.68
CA THR A 229 8.54 2.91 -17.48
C THR A 229 9.03 1.54 -17.06
N THR A 230 10.02 0.99 -17.75
CA THR A 230 10.70 -0.25 -17.32
C THR A 230 11.81 0.11 -16.34
N LEU A 231 11.68 -0.34 -15.10
CA LEU A 231 12.59 -0.10 -14.00
C LEU A 231 13.77 -1.07 -14.07
N THR A 232 14.81 -0.68 -14.82
CA THR A 232 16.02 -1.50 -14.92
C THR A 232 17.14 -0.94 -14.08
N SER A 233 17.99 -1.85 -13.61
CA SER A 233 19.31 -1.57 -13.05
C SER A 233 20.30 -2.61 -13.57
N SER A 234 21.46 -2.18 -14.04
CA SER A 234 22.53 -3.07 -14.49
C SER A 234 23.35 -3.64 -13.34
N ASP A 235 23.38 -2.96 -12.18
CA ASP A 235 24.16 -3.40 -11.02
C ASP A 235 23.37 -4.36 -10.12
N LEU A 236 22.05 -4.43 -10.24
CA LEU A 236 21.17 -5.27 -9.41
C LEU A 236 20.41 -6.30 -10.26
N SER A 237 20.74 -7.58 -10.08
CA SER A 237 20.09 -8.71 -10.77
C SER A 237 19.17 -9.47 -9.81
N SER A 238 17.99 -8.92 -9.49
CA SER A 238 16.87 -9.58 -8.75
C SER A 238 15.90 -8.53 -8.18
N LEU A 239 15.68 -7.44 -8.93
CA LEU A 239 14.67 -6.47 -8.55
C LEU A 239 13.28 -7.08 -8.77
N SER A 240 12.36 -6.71 -7.90
CA SER A 240 10.95 -7.13 -7.89
C SER A 240 10.14 -5.98 -7.28
N PRO A 241 10.00 -4.83 -7.96
CA PRO A 241 9.32 -3.66 -7.43
C PRO A 241 7.80 -3.79 -7.58
N ASP A 242 7.26 -4.86 -7.02
CA ASP A 242 5.89 -5.35 -7.25
C ASP A 242 4.92 -4.72 -6.22
N SER A 243 5.44 -4.42 -5.03
CA SER A 243 4.76 -3.60 -4.02
C SER A 243 5.08 -2.11 -4.19
N SER A 244 4.05 -1.29 -4.41
CA SER A 244 4.17 0.17 -4.50
C SER A 244 3.30 0.91 -3.47
N GLN A 245 3.80 2.05 -2.98
CA GLN A 245 3.07 2.98 -2.11
C GLN A 245 3.50 4.42 -2.43
N VAL A 246 2.60 5.40 -2.33
CA VAL A 246 2.90 6.77 -2.79
C VAL A 246 2.88 7.80 -1.67
N ASP A 247 4.01 8.49 -1.51
CA ASP A 247 4.10 9.74 -0.77
C ASP A 247 3.72 10.90 -1.70
N SER A 248 2.58 11.52 -1.43
CA SER A 248 2.03 12.62 -2.24
C SER A 248 2.66 13.99 -1.93
N VAL A 249 3.50 14.10 -0.90
CA VAL A 249 4.22 15.35 -0.56
C VAL A 249 5.53 15.43 -1.32
N LEU A 250 6.26 14.33 -1.42
CA LEU A 250 7.46 14.22 -2.25
C LEU A 250 7.18 13.85 -3.70
N HIS A 251 5.96 13.40 -4.02
CA HIS A 251 5.61 12.80 -5.30
C HIS A 251 6.52 11.60 -5.61
N VAL A 252 6.61 10.68 -4.65
CA VAL A 252 7.51 9.53 -4.73
C VAL A 252 6.73 8.25 -4.53
N ILE A 253 6.96 7.29 -5.41
CA ILE A 253 6.60 5.89 -5.18
C ILE A 253 7.71 5.25 -4.38
N PHE A 254 7.35 4.56 -3.31
CA PHE A 254 8.20 3.65 -2.58
C PHE A 254 7.97 2.23 -3.11
N TYR A 255 9.05 1.55 -3.50
CA TYR A 255 8.98 0.16 -3.96
C TYR A 255 9.56 -0.79 -2.93
N THR A 256 8.86 -1.90 -2.70
CA THR A 256 9.41 -3.06 -2.00
C THR A 256 9.35 -4.31 -2.86
N GLY A 257 10.07 -5.34 -2.40
CA GLY A 257 10.05 -6.67 -2.97
C GLY A 257 8.73 -7.41 -2.75
N GLU A 258 8.60 -8.52 -3.46
CA GLU A 258 7.73 -9.64 -3.09
C GLU A 258 8.52 -10.97 -3.02
N PHE A 259 7.89 -12.06 -2.60
CA PHE A 259 8.44 -13.42 -2.57
C PHE A 259 9.81 -13.56 -1.88
N GLY A 260 10.01 -12.80 -0.81
CA GLY A 260 11.24 -12.85 -0.04
C GLY A 260 12.44 -12.17 -0.71
N THR A 261 12.24 -11.41 -1.79
CA THR A 261 13.25 -10.53 -2.36
C THR A 261 13.58 -9.38 -1.40
N GLN A 262 14.65 -8.63 -1.70
CA GLN A 262 15.16 -7.57 -0.81
C GLN A 262 15.04 -6.18 -1.44
N THR A 263 14.21 -6.04 -2.48
CA THR A 263 14.07 -4.79 -3.24
C THR A 263 13.69 -3.64 -2.31
N LEU A 264 14.50 -2.59 -2.32
CA LEU A 264 14.23 -1.30 -1.71
C LEU A 264 14.42 -0.26 -2.79
N GLY A 265 13.39 0.50 -3.15
CA GLY A 265 13.53 1.48 -4.21
C GLY A 265 12.57 2.64 -4.08
N PHE A 266 12.75 3.57 -5.01
CA PHE A 266 11.79 4.63 -5.22
C PHE A 266 11.66 4.98 -6.71
N GLY A 267 10.53 5.58 -7.08
CA GLY A 267 10.30 6.22 -8.37
C GLY A 267 9.78 7.63 -8.18
N GLN A 268 10.36 8.61 -8.85
CA GLN A 268 9.93 10.00 -8.78
C GLN A 268 8.78 10.23 -9.75
N LEU A 269 7.59 10.49 -9.20
CA LEU A 269 6.39 10.82 -9.94
C LEU A 269 6.46 12.24 -10.53
N PRO A 270 5.69 12.51 -11.59
CA PRO A 270 5.45 13.87 -12.06
C PRO A 270 4.87 14.76 -10.97
N THR A 271 5.38 15.99 -10.84
CA THR A 271 4.86 16.99 -9.89
C THR A 271 3.72 17.84 -10.46
N THR A 272 3.22 17.49 -11.64
CA THR A 272 2.17 18.23 -12.34
C THR A 272 1.03 17.30 -12.74
N MET A 273 -0.21 17.81 -12.66
CA MET A 273 -1.43 17.16 -13.15
C MET A 273 -1.41 17.02 -14.68
N SER A 274 -0.68 16.01 -15.18
CA SER A 274 -0.78 15.43 -16.54
C SER A 274 0.39 14.50 -16.89
N GLY A 275 1.18 14.07 -15.90
CA GLY A 275 2.39 13.29 -16.17
C GLY A 275 2.13 11.79 -16.19
N THR A 276 2.80 11.09 -17.12
CA THR A 276 2.70 9.63 -17.26
C THR A 276 4.06 8.94 -17.38
N THR A 277 5.11 9.60 -16.92
CA THR A 277 6.48 9.08 -16.94
C THR A 277 7.19 9.38 -15.62
N LEU A 278 7.96 8.43 -15.11
CA LEU A 278 8.84 8.67 -13.98
C LEU A 278 10.04 9.52 -14.40
N SER A 279 10.41 10.51 -13.59
CA SER A 279 11.56 11.39 -13.90
C SER A 279 12.89 10.85 -13.38
N ASP A 280 12.85 10.02 -12.34
CA ASP A 280 14.00 9.33 -11.76
C ASP A 280 13.52 8.05 -11.06
N TRP A 281 14.42 7.09 -10.87
CA TRP A 281 14.23 5.93 -10.00
C TRP A 281 15.59 5.38 -9.62
N ALA A 282 15.69 4.80 -8.44
CA ALA A 282 16.84 3.98 -8.09
C ALA A 282 16.50 2.94 -7.04
N PHE A 283 17.34 1.90 -7.00
CA PHE A 283 17.18 0.76 -6.12
C PHE A 283 18.42 0.48 -5.28
N ALA A 284 18.18 -0.16 -4.15
CA ALA A 284 19.13 -0.86 -3.31
C ALA A 284 18.52 -2.20 -2.91
N PHE A 285 19.30 -2.98 -2.16
CA PHE A 285 18.71 -4.01 -1.31
C PHE A 285 18.55 -3.46 0.11
N PHE A 286 17.48 -3.88 0.77
CA PHE A 286 17.36 -3.74 2.22
C PHE A 286 18.64 -4.30 2.89
N PRO A 287 19.27 -3.55 3.81
CA PRO A 287 20.39 -4.08 4.59
C PRO A 287 19.95 -5.28 5.45
N ASN A 288 20.91 -6.03 5.98
CA ASN A 288 20.58 -7.08 6.96
C ASN A 288 19.89 -6.47 8.19
N THR A 289 18.91 -7.20 8.71
CA THR A 289 18.25 -6.88 9.97
C THR A 289 19.25 -6.98 11.14
N PRO A 290 18.97 -6.37 12.31
CA PRO A 290 19.91 -6.34 13.43
C PRO A 290 20.32 -7.70 14.01
N ASP A 291 19.53 -8.75 13.76
CA ASP A 291 19.88 -10.15 14.09
C ASP A 291 20.84 -10.80 13.07
N GLY A 292 21.24 -10.06 12.03
CA GLY A 292 22.15 -10.49 10.98
C GLY A 292 21.49 -11.23 9.81
N ALA A 293 20.18 -11.44 9.85
CA ALA A 293 19.44 -12.04 8.73
C ALA A 293 19.26 -11.04 7.58
N ALA A 294 19.06 -11.56 6.37
CA ALA A 294 18.61 -10.73 5.25
C ALA A 294 17.17 -10.27 5.52
N PHE A 295 16.87 -9.01 5.21
CA PHE A 295 15.47 -8.60 5.11
C PHE A 295 14.82 -9.41 3.98
N SER A 296 13.59 -9.86 4.19
CA SER A 296 12.88 -10.69 3.23
C SER A 296 11.50 -10.07 3.09
N SER A 297 11.19 -9.55 1.91
CA SER A 297 9.89 -8.91 1.67
C SER A 297 8.76 -9.94 1.79
N GLY A 298 7.57 -9.47 2.13
CA GLY A 298 6.37 -10.30 2.27
C GLY A 298 5.93 -10.98 0.97
N VAL A 299 4.75 -11.57 1.06
CA VAL A 299 3.93 -12.00 -0.08
C VAL A 299 2.67 -11.13 -0.09
N ASP A 300 1.80 -11.35 -1.06
CA ASP A 300 0.49 -10.76 -1.15
C ASP A 300 -0.42 -10.92 0.08
N PRO A 301 -1.27 -9.92 0.35
CA PRO A 301 -1.15 -8.53 -0.10
C PRO A 301 0.06 -7.80 0.52
N HIS A 302 0.61 -6.86 -0.23
CA HIS A 302 1.91 -6.26 0.08
C HIS A 302 2.00 -5.55 1.43
N GLN A 303 3.08 -5.82 2.16
CA GLN A 303 3.30 -5.32 3.53
C GLN A 303 4.05 -3.98 3.58
N ALA A 304 3.62 -3.02 2.76
CA ALA A 304 4.23 -1.69 2.66
C ALA A 304 3.19 -0.58 2.93
N ALA A 305 3.66 0.56 3.43
CA ALA A 305 2.85 1.76 3.57
C ALA A 305 3.72 3.01 3.42
N THR A 306 3.12 4.14 3.04
CA THR A 306 3.73 5.47 3.18
C THR A 306 2.95 6.27 4.21
N PHE A 307 3.64 7.14 4.95
CA PHE A 307 3.01 7.97 5.96
C PHE A 307 3.78 9.29 6.12
N ASN A 308 3.05 10.34 6.50
CA ASN A 308 3.59 11.66 6.75
C ASN A 308 3.37 12.01 8.22
N ASP A 309 4.39 11.90 9.06
CA ASP A 309 4.38 12.48 10.41
C ASP A 309 5.23 13.76 10.42
N PRO A 310 4.62 14.95 10.40
CA PRO A 310 5.33 16.22 10.32
C PRO A 310 6.37 16.45 11.43
N ASN A 311 6.25 15.75 12.55
CA ASN A 311 7.12 15.98 13.70
C ASN A 311 8.32 15.03 13.74
N ASN A 312 8.19 13.82 13.19
CA ASN A 312 9.17 12.77 13.42
C ASN A 312 9.61 12.01 12.17
N CYS A 313 8.75 11.93 11.16
CA CYS A 313 9.00 11.20 9.92
C CYS A 313 8.14 11.84 8.80
N PRO A 314 8.50 13.06 8.36
CA PRO A 314 7.64 13.84 7.49
C PRO A 314 7.40 13.16 6.15
N ASP A 315 8.34 12.38 5.63
CA ASP A 315 8.14 11.67 4.37
C ASP A 315 8.76 10.28 4.49
N CYS A 316 7.96 9.33 4.99
CA CYS A 316 8.47 8.03 5.36
C CYS A 316 7.67 6.89 4.77
N ALA A 317 8.39 5.79 4.53
CA ALA A 317 7.80 4.53 4.15
C ALA A 317 8.10 3.45 5.18
N LEU A 318 7.20 2.48 5.21
CA LEU A 318 7.21 1.34 6.09
C LEU A 318 7.22 0.08 5.26
N ALA A 319 8.03 -0.89 5.67
CA ALA A 319 8.01 -2.24 5.11
C ALA A 319 8.14 -3.24 6.25
N VAL A 320 7.23 -4.20 6.31
CA VAL A 320 7.34 -5.33 7.24
C VAL A 320 7.96 -6.51 6.50
N ASN A 321 8.87 -7.22 7.16
CA ASN A 321 9.45 -8.41 6.55
C ASN A 321 8.48 -9.61 6.63
N SER A 322 8.68 -10.63 5.78
CA SER A 322 7.84 -11.84 5.70
C SER A 322 7.70 -12.59 7.03
N GLY A 323 8.71 -12.52 7.90
CA GLY A 323 8.67 -13.10 9.24
C GLY A 323 7.84 -12.30 10.25
N THR A 324 7.37 -11.10 9.89
CA THR A 324 6.65 -10.15 10.73
C THR A 324 7.36 -9.87 12.07
N ASN A 325 8.69 -9.86 12.06
CA ASN A 325 9.53 -9.67 13.24
C ASN A 325 10.42 -8.42 13.13
N TRP A 326 10.42 -7.75 11.98
CA TRP A 326 11.12 -6.49 11.74
C TRP A 326 10.27 -5.55 10.91
N LEU A 327 10.15 -4.31 11.38
CA LEU A 327 9.66 -3.16 10.62
C LEU A 327 10.86 -2.33 10.14
N ALA A 328 10.96 -2.14 8.83
CA ALA A 328 11.82 -1.12 8.24
C ALA A 328 11.07 0.22 8.21
N VAL A 329 11.71 1.28 8.70
CA VAL A 329 11.27 2.66 8.54
C VAL A 329 12.27 3.37 7.64
N VAL A 330 11.81 3.89 6.52
CA VAL A 330 12.63 4.49 5.48
C VAL A 330 12.30 5.98 5.38
N ASP A 331 13.32 6.83 5.50
CA ASP A 331 13.24 8.26 5.21
C ASP A 331 13.34 8.45 3.69
N LEU A 332 12.20 8.71 3.04
CA LEU A 332 12.09 8.77 1.58
C LEU A 332 12.89 9.94 1.02
N ASN A 333 12.87 11.10 1.69
CA ASN A 333 13.65 12.25 1.25
C ASN A 333 15.16 11.95 1.28
N LYS A 334 15.67 11.21 2.27
CA LYS A 334 17.08 10.78 2.24
C LYS A 334 17.34 9.69 1.21
N LEU A 335 16.39 8.78 0.99
CA LEU A 335 16.54 7.71 0.00
C LEU A 335 16.69 8.29 -1.42
N ILE A 336 15.83 9.24 -1.81
CA ILE A 336 15.91 9.87 -3.13
C ILE A 336 17.23 10.63 -3.35
N HIS A 337 17.81 11.18 -2.27
CA HIS A 337 19.09 11.91 -2.27
C HIS A 337 20.31 11.03 -1.97
N ALA A 338 20.13 9.72 -1.77
CA ALA A 338 21.25 8.81 -1.53
C ALA A 338 22.19 8.80 -2.75
N PRO A 339 23.52 8.76 -2.55
CA PRO A 339 24.48 8.73 -3.65
C PRO A 339 24.19 7.56 -4.60
N ARG A 340 24.24 7.82 -5.92
CA ARG A 340 24.11 6.78 -6.94
C ARG A 340 25.43 6.04 -7.16
N SER A 341 25.33 4.78 -7.59
CA SER A 341 26.47 4.02 -8.10
C SER A 341 27.09 4.75 -9.30
N LYS A 342 28.41 4.62 -9.46
CA LYS A 342 29.13 5.21 -10.61
C LYS A 342 28.90 4.45 -11.90
N SER A 343 28.57 3.16 -11.83
CA SER A 343 28.31 2.29 -12.98
C SER A 343 26.86 2.38 -13.46
N ASP A 344 25.93 2.69 -12.57
CA ASP A 344 24.49 2.73 -12.84
C ASP A 344 23.81 3.83 -12.04
N SER A 345 23.19 4.80 -12.72
CA SER A 345 22.44 5.88 -12.07
C SER A 345 21.15 5.41 -11.41
N HIS A 346 20.66 4.20 -11.73
CA HIS A 346 19.47 3.59 -11.14
C HIS A 346 19.79 2.65 -9.97
N THR A 347 21.03 2.69 -9.49
CA THR A 347 21.45 1.97 -8.28
C THR A 347 21.93 2.97 -7.24
N ILE A 348 21.48 2.82 -6.01
CA ILE A 348 22.07 3.51 -4.86
C ILE A 348 23.43 2.89 -4.57
N ASP A 349 24.46 3.70 -4.35
CA ASP A 349 25.84 3.25 -4.15
C ASP A 349 25.91 2.17 -3.06
N PRO A 350 26.33 0.93 -3.37
CA PRO A 350 26.33 -0.17 -2.40
C PRO A 350 27.35 0.05 -1.26
N THR A 351 28.23 1.03 -1.36
CA THR A 351 29.15 1.44 -0.28
C THR A 351 28.53 2.48 0.66
N TYR A 352 27.36 3.03 0.31
CA TYR A 352 26.63 3.97 1.14
C TYR A 352 25.76 3.22 2.16
N ASP A 353 26.22 3.23 3.42
CA ASP A 353 25.53 2.56 4.53
C ASP A 353 24.23 3.28 4.89
N LEU A 354 23.10 2.72 4.44
CA LEU A 354 21.75 3.30 4.63
C LEU A 354 21.35 3.43 6.10
N ILE A 355 21.80 2.50 6.96
CA ILE A 355 21.49 2.54 8.40
C ILE A 355 22.31 3.64 9.08
N LYS A 356 23.62 3.66 8.84
CA LYS A 356 24.52 4.66 9.45
C LYS A 356 24.18 6.09 9.01
N ASN A 357 23.65 6.27 7.81
CA ASN A 357 23.23 7.58 7.30
C ASN A 357 21.76 7.91 7.63
N HIS A 358 21.08 7.09 8.44
CA HIS A 358 19.69 7.31 8.85
C HIS A 358 18.74 7.45 7.66
N VAL A 359 19.00 6.71 6.57
CA VAL A 359 18.03 6.53 5.48
C VAL A 359 17.02 5.47 5.87
N LEU A 360 17.48 4.44 6.58
CA LEU A 360 16.67 3.33 7.04
C LEU A 360 16.96 3.01 8.51
N ALA A 361 15.94 2.65 9.27
CA ALA A 361 16.07 2.04 10.59
C ALA A 361 15.20 0.78 10.70
N TYR A 362 15.63 -0.17 11.53
CA TYR A 362 14.86 -1.36 11.86
C TYR A 362 14.31 -1.28 13.28
N TYR A 363 13.05 -1.67 13.42
CA TYR A 363 12.36 -1.83 14.69
C TYR A 363 11.90 -3.27 14.82
N LYS A 364 12.07 -3.84 16.01
CA LYS A 364 11.67 -5.23 16.26
C LYS A 364 10.15 -5.30 16.44
N LEU A 365 9.57 -6.38 15.90
CA LEU A 365 8.19 -6.85 16.10
C LEU A 365 8.15 -8.20 16.89
#